data_AF-A0A1T5KU35-F1
#
_entry.id   AF-A0A1T5KU35-F1
#
_cell.length_a   1.000
_cell.length_b   1.000
_cell.length_c   1.000
_cell.angle_alpha   90.00
_cell.angle_beta   90.00
_cell.angle_gamma   90.00
#
_symmetry.space_group_name_H-M   'P 1'
#
loop_
_entity.id
_entity.type
_entity.pdbx_description
1 polymer ?
#
loop_
_entity_poly.entity_id
_entity_poly.type
_entity_poly.pdbx_seq_one_letter_code
_entity_poly.pdbx_strand_id
1 'polypeptide(L)'
;MKLFCAFLLTLSLITEDVPFKAKEEFEVNLDFKFKTRVKETSLVYASNTNASTGPLPYLEVNLKVLRLISGEVKVRIINHRGENIYTRKVAEGDIINLDLGYTDDIKGRVTNHEYKVLFLSQDKKPINHILIYFEEDGTYFINAEKRGKV
;
A
#
# COMPACT_ATOMS: atom_id res chain seq x y z
N MET A 1 -48.70 35.40 -1.41
CA MET A 1 -48.15 34.47 -2.42
C MET A 1 -46.75 34.93 -2.76
N LYS A 2 -45.78 34.01 -2.82
CA LYS A 2 -44.33 34.20 -3.11
C LYS A 2 -43.46 34.58 -1.89
N LEU A 3 -42.83 33.59 -1.27
CA LEU A 3 -41.36 33.43 -1.30
C LEU A 3 -41.00 32.11 -0.59
N PHE A 4 -41.18 31.02 -1.33
CA PHE A 4 -40.55 29.73 -1.04
C PHE A 4 -39.35 29.63 -1.98
N CYS A 5 -38.29 28.93 -1.58
CA CYS A 5 -37.05 28.63 -2.35
C CYS A 5 -35.82 29.53 -2.12
N ALA A 6 -35.34 29.61 -0.86
CA ALA A 6 -33.95 29.98 -0.60
C ALA A 6 -33.29 29.13 0.50
N PHE A 7 -33.60 27.82 0.55
CA PHE A 7 -33.02 26.88 1.53
C PHE A 7 -32.39 25.66 0.85
N LEU A 8 -31.59 25.88 -0.20
CA LEU A 8 -31.02 24.77 -0.98
C LEU A 8 -29.69 25.13 -1.64
N LEU A 9 -28.74 25.66 -0.86
CA LEU A 9 -27.38 25.87 -1.38
C LEU A 9 -26.28 25.85 -0.30
N THR A 10 -26.40 24.95 0.66
CA THR A 10 -25.31 24.61 1.58
C THR A 10 -25.14 23.09 1.66
N LEU A 11 -25.00 22.42 0.51
CA LEU A 11 -24.31 21.12 0.51
C LEU A 11 -22.82 21.43 0.44
N SER A 12 -22.24 21.57 1.62
CA SER A 12 -20.81 21.56 1.86
C SER A 12 -20.22 20.32 1.16
N LEU A 13 -19.27 20.56 0.26
CA LEU A 13 -18.32 19.56 -0.19
C LEU A 13 -17.49 19.13 1.02
N ILE A 14 -18.01 18.24 1.84
CA ILE A 14 -17.21 17.50 2.79
C ILE A 14 -16.50 16.44 1.95
N THR A 15 -15.31 16.79 1.46
CA THR A 15 -14.33 15.77 1.08
C THR A 15 -13.94 15.10 2.39
N GLU A 16 -14.67 14.06 2.79
CA GLU A 16 -14.24 13.21 3.90
C GLU A 16 -12.92 12.58 3.47
N ASP A 17 -11.82 13.13 3.97
CA ASP A 17 -10.53 12.50 3.87
C ASP A 17 -10.63 11.14 4.58
N VAL A 18 -10.38 10.06 3.84
CA VAL A 18 -10.54 8.70 4.37
C VAL A 18 -9.56 8.55 5.52
N PRO A 19 -10.00 8.30 6.77
CA PRO A 19 -9.08 8.29 7.90
C PRO A 19 -8.08 7.14 7.82
N PHE A 20 -6.97 7.28 8.56
CA PHE A 20 -6.08 6.15 8.79
C PHE A 20 -6.74 5.11 9.70
N LYS A 21 -6.49 3.83 9.44
CA LYS A 21 -6.85 2.74 10.35
C LYS A 21 -6.02 2.87 11.63
N ALA A 22 -6.65 2.61 12.78
CA ALA A 22 -5.97 2.71 14.07
C ALA A 22 -4.89 1.64 14.21
N LYS A 23 -3.74 1.99 14.82
CA LYS A 23 -2.56 1.11 14.92
C LYS A 23 -2.80 -0.15 15.77
N GLU A 24 -3.83 -0.13 16.62
CA GLU A 24 -4.24 -1.26 17.45
C GLU A 24 -5.07 -2.30 16.67
N GLU A 25 -5.54 -1.95 15.48
CA GLU A 25 -6.42 -2.79 14.64
C GLU A 25 -5.66 -3.60 13.59
N PHE A 26 -4.36 -3.38 13.45
CA PHE A 26 -3.52 -4.09 12.48
C PHE A 26 -2.08 -4.20 12.96
N GLU A 27 -1.35 -5.12 12.34
CA GLU A 27 0.09 -5.29 12.55
C GLU A 27 0.76 -5.36 11.18
N VAL A 28 1.84 -4.60 10.99
CA VAL A 28 2.66 -4.62 9.77
C VAL A 28 4.04 -5.12 10.12
N ASN A 29 4.45 -6.22 9.49
CA ASN A 29 5.78 -6.77 9.59
C ASN A 29 6.46 -6.76 8.22
N LEU A 30 7.74 -6.39 8.21
CA LEU A 30 8.59 -6.42 7.02
C LEU A 30 9.50 -7.63 7.09
N ASP A 31 9.38 -8.49 6.09
CA ASP A 31 10.19 -9.69 5.95
C ASP A 31 11.22 -9.48 4.85
N PHE A 32 12.49 -9.60 5.25
CA PHE A 32 13.60 -9.63 4.30
C PHE A 32 13.88 -11.06 3.86
N LYS A 33 13.91 -11.24 2.56
CA LYS A 33 14.36 -12.49 1.92
C LYS A 33 15.54 -12.17 1.02
N PHE A 34 16.41 -13.14 0.83
CA PHE A 34 17.52 -13.04 -0.10
C PHE A 34 17.15 -13.84 -1.35
N LYS A 35 16.84 -13.15 -2.46
CA LYS A 35 16.46 -13.77 -3.73
C LYS A 35 17.51 -13.46 -4.80
N THR A 36 17.85 -14.45 -5.63
CA THR A 36 18.72 -14.22 -6.79
C THR A 36 17.87 -13.72 -7.95
N ARG A 37 18.30 -12.63 -8.59
CA ARG A 37 17.61 -12.06 -9.74
C ARG A 37 17.82 -12.98 -10.95
N VAL A 38 16.75 -13.65 -11.38
CA VAL A 38 16.78 -14.42 -12.63
C VAL A 38 16.82 -13.41 -13.76
N LYS A 39 17.96 -13.29 -14.44
CA LYS A 39 18.04 -12.53 -15.70
C LYS A 39 17.29 -13.33 -16.76
N GLU A 40 16.14 -12.83 -17.21
CA GLU A 40 15.54 -13.34 -18.44
C GLU A 40 16.56 -13.22 -19.57
N THR A 41 16.86 -14.33 -20.22
CA THR A 41 17.90 -14.42 -21.25
C THR A 41 17.40 -13.79 -22.54
N SER A 42 17.26 -12.47 -22.55
CA SER A 42 17.09 -11.72 -23.79
C SER A 42 18.47 -11.49 -24.39
N LEU A 43 18.76 -12.14 -25.52
CA LEU A 43 19.97 -11.97 -26.33
C LEU A 43 20.06 -10.52 -26.85
N VAL A 44 20.59 -9.59 -26.06
CA VAL A 44 20.98 -8.26 -26.55
C VAL A 44 22.25 -7.79 -25.84
N TYR A 45 23.28 -7.56 -26.66
CA TYR A 45 24.62 -7.00 -26.43
C TYR A 45 24.97 -6.54 -25.00
N ALA A 46 25.98 -7.21 -24.46
CA ALA A 46 26.67 -6.86 -23.22
C ALA A 46 27.25 -5.44 -23.30
N SER A 47 26.61 -4.49 -22.61
CA SER A 47 27.33 -3.38 -22.01
C SER A 47 27.75 -3.80 -20.59
N ASN A 48 29.05 -3.66 -20.32
CA ASN A 48 29.67 -3.92 -19.04
C ASN A 48 29.00 -3.10 -17.93
N THR A 49 28.14 -3.73 -17.14
CA THR A 49 27.82 -3.29 -15.79
C THR A 49 27.91 -4.51 -14.89
N ASN A 50 28.63 -4.36 -13.78
CA ASN A 50 28.87 -5.40 -12.78
C ASN A 50 27.56 -5.79 -12.09
N ALA A 51 26.71 -6.53 -12.80
CA ALA A 51 25.49 -7.09 -12.26
C ALA A 51 25.88 -8.21 -11.30
N SER A 52 25.86 -7.91 -10.00
CA SER A 52 25.94 -8.91 -8.94
C SER A 52 24.99 -10.07 -9.26
N THR A 53 25.55 -11.26 -9.47
CA THR A 53 24.81 -12.52 -9.60
C THR A 53 24.47 -13.13 -8.24
N GLY A 54 24.76 -12.42 -7.15
CA GLY A 54 24.51 -12.85 -5.79
C GLY A 54 23.05 -12.65 -5.37
N PRO A 55 22.64 -13.28 -4.26
CA PRO A 55 21.34 -13.01 -3.66
C PRO A 55 21.23 -11.54 -3.27
N LEU A 56 20.14 -10.90 -3.67
CA LEU A 56 19.83 -9.51 -3.36
C LEU A 56 18.71 -9.45 -2.30
N PRO A 57 18.74 -8.43 -1.42
CA PRO A 57 17.65 -8.16 -0.48
C PRO A 57 16.34 -7.92 -1.21
N TYR A 58 15.32 -8.66 -0.80
CA TYR A 58 13.99 -8.70 -1.35
C TYR A 58 12.99 -8.50 -0.22
N LEU A 59 12.02 -7.62 -0.44
CA LEU A 59 11.14 -7.14 0.62
C LEU A 59 9.71 -7.65 0.41
N GLU A 60 9.17 -8.25 1.47
CA GLU A 60 7.77 -8.62 1.56
C GLU A 60 7.16 -7.93 2.79
N VAL A 61 5.91 -7.48 2.67
CA VAL A 61 5.14 -6.94 3.79
C VAL A 61 4.03 -7.91 4.14
N ASN A 62 3.96 -8.31 5.41
CA ASN A 62 2.83 -9.03 5.97
C ASN A 62 1.98 -8.07 6.79
N LEU A 63 0.80 -7.76 6.28
CA LEU A 63 -0.21 -7.00 7.00
C LEU A 63 -1.20 -7.97 7.64
N LYS A 64 -1.19 -8.06 8.97
CA LYS A 64 -2.17 -8.83 9.73
C LYS A 64 -3.31 -7.92 10.18
N VAL A 65 -4.53 -8.35 9.90
CA VAL A 65 -5.75 -7.66 10.32
C VAL A 65 -6.12 -8.15 11.71
N LEU A 66 -5.95 -7.31 12.73
CA LEU A 66 -6.25 -7.69 14.11
C LEU A 66 -7.72 -7.46 14.45
N ARG A 67 -8.30 -6.37 13.94
CA ARG A 67 -9.70 -6.01 14.17
C ARG A 67 -10.30 -5.35 12.93
N LEU A 68 -11.57 -5.67 12.67
CA LEU A 68 -12.39 -4.97 11.69
C LEU A 68 -13.43 -4.11 12.40
N ILE A 69 -13.59 -2.87 11.96
CA ILE A 69 -14.69 -2.02 12.42
C ILE A 69 -15.96 -2.34 11.61
N SER A 70 -17.11 -2.00 12.19
CA SER A 70 -18.40 -2.25 11.55
C SER A 70 -18.45 -1.64 10.14
N GLY A 71 -18.83 -2.46 9.16
CA GLY A 71 -18.95 -2.06 7.77
C GLY A 71 -17.73 -2.40 6.89
N GLU A 72 -16.57 -2.73 7.45
CA GLU A 72 -15.42 -3.19 6.65
C GLU A 72 -15.65 -4.62 6.15
N VAL A 73 -15.71 -4.80 4.83
CA VAL A 73 -15.97 -6.12 4.22
C VAL A 73 -14.94 -6.56 3.20
N LYS A 74 -14.13 -5.63 2.70
CA LYS A 74 -13.18 -5.87 1.61
C LYS A 74 -11.95 -5.00 1.79
N VAL A 75 -10.80 -5.57 1.46
CA VAL A 75 -9.56 -4.81 1.34
C VAL A 75 -9.23 -4.61 -0.15
N ARG A 76 -8.71 -3.43 -0.50
CA ARG A 76 -8.14 -3.10 -1.80
C ARG A 76 -6.78 -2.46 -1.60
N ILE A 77 -5.78 -2.88 -2.37
CA ILE A 77 -4.45 -2.27 -2.34
C ILE A 77 -4.24 -1.54 -3.65
N ILE A 78 -3.86 -0.27 -3.53
CA ILE A 78 -3.56 0.60 -4.66
C ILE A 78 -2.10 1.03 -4.54
N ASN A 79 -1.36 1.01 -5.64
CA ASN A 79 0.02 1.49 -5.67
C ASN A 79 0.11 3.01 -5.94
N HIS A 80 1.32 3.57 -5.92
CA HIS A 80 1.58 4.98 -6.23
C HIS A 80 1.06 5.46 -7.60
N ARG A 81 0.84 4.55 -8.57
CA ARG A 81 0.28 4.86 -9.90
C ARG A 81 -1.25 4.87 -9.92
N GLY A 82 -1.90 4.55 -8.80
CA GLY A 82 -3.35 4.41 -8.75
C GLY A 82 -3.86 3.06 -9.25
N GLU A 83 -2.97 2.11 -9.55
CA GLU A 83 -3.35 0.78 -10.03
C GLU A 83 -3.79 -0.11 -8.89
N ASN A 84 -4.90 -0.82 -9.08
CA ASN A 84 -5.37 -1.83 -8.14
C ASN A 84 -4.56 -3.12 -8.33
N ILE A 85 -3.67 -3.40 -7.39
CA ILE A 85 -2.80 -4.58 -7.43
C ILE A 85 -3.38 -5.77 -6.66
N TYR A 86 -4.36 -5.53 -5.78
CA TYR A 86 -4.94 -6.56 -4.93
C TYR A 86 -6.34 -6.17 -4.44
N THR A 87 -7.27 -7.11 -4.43
CA THR A 87 -8.59 -6.92 -3.84
C THR A 87 -9.17 -8.24 -3.35
N ARG A 88 -9.60 -8.31 -2.08
CA ARG A 88 -10.30 -9.49 -1.55
C ARG A 88 -11.23 -9.16 -0.40
N LYS A 89 -12.16 -10.07 -0.08
CA LYS A 89 -12.89 -10.03 1.20
C LYS A 89 -11.90 -10.20 2.35
N VAL A 90 -12.19 -9.53 3.46
CA VAL A 90 -11.32 -9.49 4.63
C VAL A 90 -12.10 -9.96 5.86
N ALA A 91 -11.41 -10.67 6.75
CA ALA A 91 -11.87 -11.10 8.05
C ALA A 91 -10.79 -10.77 9.11
N GLU A 92 -11.18 -10.76 10.38
CA GLU A 92 -10.21 -10.64 11.47
C GLU A 92 -9.28 -11.86 11.49
N GLY A 93 -7.99 -11.65 11.78
CA GLY A 93 -6.95 -12.66 11.73
C GLY A 93 -6.36 -12.90 10.35
N ASP A 94 -6.92 -12.31 9.29
CA ASP A 94 -6.36 -12.40 7.94
C ASP A 94 -4.94 -11.83 7.88
N ILE A 95 -4.08 -12.51 7.13
CA ILE A 95 -2.76 -12.01 6.74
C ILE A 95 -2.79 -11.68 5.26
N ILE A 96 -2.35 -10.47 4.91
CA ILE A 96 -2.29 -9.96 3.56
C ILE A 96 -0.82 -9.73 3.23
N ASN A 97 -0.31 -10.47 2.26
CA ASN A 97 1.09 -10.40 1.85
C ASN A 97 1.22 -9.49 0.63
N LEU A 98 2.07 -8.47 0.73
CA LEU A 98 2.44 -7.60 -0.38
C LEU A 98 3.89 -7.91 -0.75
N ASP A 99 4.08 -8.28 -2.00
CA ASP A 99 5.41 -8.44 -2.59
C ASP A 99 5.89 -7.09 -3.14
N LEU A 100 6.97 -6.54 -2.58
CA LEU A 100 7.48 -5.21 -2.94
C LEU A 100 8.67 -5.25 -3.92
N GLY A 101 9.30 -6.41 -4.10
CA GLY A 101 10.49 -6.56 -4.93
C GLY A 101 11.81 -6.30 -4.21
N TYR A 102 12.86 -6.02 -4.99
CA TYR A 102 14.20 -5.78 -4.46
C TYR A 102 14.31 -4.39 -3.82
N THR A 103 15.01 -4.29 -2.69
CA THR A 103 15.12 -3.01 -1.94
C THR A 103 15.80 -1.91 -2.75
N ASP A 104 16.80 -2.27 -3.56
CA ASP A 104 17.49 -1.33 -4.45
C ASP A 104 16.54 -0.73 -5.50
N ASP A 105 15.60 -1.54 -6.02
CA ASP A 105 14.60 -1.07 -6.99
C ASP A 105 13.58 -0.13 -6.32
N ILE A 106 13.19 -0.41 -5.06
CA ILE A 106 12.27 0.43 -4.29
C ILE A 106 12.91 1.80 -4.02
N LYS A 107 14.17 1.80 -3.56
CA LYS A 107 14.97 3.01 -3.30
C LYS A 107 15.23 3.81 -4.57
N GLY A 108 15.52 3.13 -5.67
CA GLY A 108 15.70 3.73 -7.00
C GLY A 108 14.40 4.12 -7.71
N ARG A 109 13.23 3.98 -7.07
CA ARG A 109 11.90 4.27 -7.63
C ARG A 109 11.56 3.49 -8.90
N VAL A 110 12.26 2.37 -9.15
CA VAL A 110 12.00 1.47 -10.28
C VAL A 110 10.71 0.69 -10.03
N THR A 111 10.49 0.25 -8.79
CA THR A 111 9.26 -0.42 -8.36
C THR A 111 8.35 0.50 -7.53
N ASN A 112 7.17 0.00 -7.19
CA ASN A 112 6.21 0.73 -6.37
C ASN A 112 6.77 0.97 -4.97
N HIS A 113 6.71 2.23 -4.53
CA HIS A 113 7.25 2.69 -3.24
C HIS A 113 6.19 3.27 -2.30
N GLU A 114 4.94 3.32 -2.75
CA GLU A 114 3.78 3.72 -1.96
C GLU A 114 2.64 2.75 -2.23
N TYR A 115 1.98 2.35 -1.14
CA TYR A 115 0.83 1.45 -1.16
C TYR A 115 -0.25 1.96 -0.21
N LYS A 116 -1.46 2.13 -0.74
CA LYS A 116 -2.67 2.45 0.03
C LYS A 116 -3.50 1.19 0.19
N VAL A 117 -3.58 0.68 1.40
CA VAL A 117 -4.44 -0.45 1.76
C VAL A 117 -5.77 0.11 2.25
N LEU A 118 -6.78 0.10 1.39
CA LEU A 118 -8.12 0.62 1.66
C LEU A 118 -9.02 -0.49 2.22
N PHE A 119 -9.66 -0.23 3.36
CA PHE A 119 -10.75 -1.05 3.87
C PHE A 119 -12.06 -0.45 3.37
N LEU A 120 -12.86 -1.27 2.69
CA LEU A 120 -14.03 -0.85 1.94
C LEU A 120 -15.32 -1.39 2.55
N SER A 121 -16.37 -0.58 2.41
CA SER A 121 -17.75 -0.97 2.71
C SER A 121 -18.32 -1.93 1.66
N GLN A 122 -19.53 -2.45 1.94
CA GLN A 122 -20.30 -3.25 0.99
C GLN A 122 -20.56 -2.50 -0.33
N ASP A 123 -20.73 -1.18 -0.25
CA ASP A 123 -20.89 -0.28 -1.41
C ASP A 123 -19.56 0.10 -2.07
N LYS A 124 -18.46 -0.55 -1.67
CA LYS A 124 -17.09 -0.31 -2.16
C LYS A 124 -16.56 1.09 -1.84
N LYS A 125 -17.17 1.80 -0.89
CA LYS A 125 -16.66 3.09 -0.42
C LYS A 125 -15.52 2.86 0.58
N PRO A 126 -14.40 3.58 0.48
CA PRO A 126 -13.34 3.48 1.47
C PRO A 126 -13.81 4.02 2.82
N ILE A 127 -13.59 3.24 3.89
CA ILE A 127 -13.94 3.59 5.27
C ILE A 127 -12.72 4.12 6.00
N ASN A 128 -11.60 3.41 5.87
CA ASN A 128 -10.30 3.85 6.36
C ASN A 128 -9.19 3.22 5.50
N HIS A 129 -7.95 3.58 5.79
CA HIS A 129 -6.82 3.04 5.06
C HIS A 129 -5.54 2.93 5.88
N ILE A 130 -4.60 2.13 5.39
CA ILE A 130 -3.22 2.12 5.84
C ILE A 130 -2.36 2.64 4.68
N LEU A 131 -1.47 3.58 4.98
CA LEU A 131 -0.47 4.07 4.04
C LEU A 131 0.89 3.46 4.37
N ILE A 132 1.46 2.75 3.42
CA ILE A 132 2.83 2.22 3.48
C ILE A 132 3.65 3.00 2.48
N TYR A 133 4.72 3.65 2.94
CA TYR A 133 5.54 4.51 2.10
C TYR A 133 7.03 4.27 2.39
N PHE A 134 7.83 4.29 1.33
CA PHE A 134 9.29 4.18 1.38
C PHE A 134 9.91 5.45 0.79
N GLU A 135 10.96 5.97 1.41
CA GLU A 135 11.81 7.04 0.89
C GLU A 135 12.96 6.48 0.05
N GLU A 136 13.59 7.34 -0.76
CA GLU A 136 14.74 6.96 -1.60
C GLU A 136 15.94 6.48 -0.78
N ASP A 137 16.08 6.98 0.45
CA ASP A 137 17.15 6.55 1.33
C ASP A 137 16.88 5.15 1.93
N GLY A 138 15.66 4.63 1.80
CA GLY A 138 15.17 3.36 2.35
C GLY A 138 14.36 3.50 3.64
N THR A 139 14.19 4.71 4.18
CA THR A 139 13.34 4.93 5.36
C THR A 139 11.89 4.59 5.01
N TYR A 140 11.19 3.89 5.89
CA TYR A 140 9.80 3.51 5.66
C TYR A 140 8.86 3.95 6.77
N PHE A 141 7.62 4.21 6.35
CA PHE A 141 6.57 4.82 7.16
C PHE A 141 5.29 3.99 7.05
N ILE A 142 4.55 3.94 8.15
CA ILE A 142 3.21 3.38 8.24
C ILE A 142 2.30 4.45 8.82
N ASN A 143 1.27 4.88 8.07
CA ASN A 143 0.39 6.00 8.45
C ASN A 143 1.18 7.25 8.87
N ALA A 144 2.18 7.62 8.07
CA ALA A 144 3.12 8.73 8.31
C ALA A 144 4.04 8.59 9.55
N GLU A 145 3.92 7.50 10.32
CA GLU A 145 4.84 7.21 11.42
C GLU A 145 6.08 6.49 10.89
N LYS A 146 7.27 7.04 11.17
CA LYS A 146 8.54 6.39 10.82
C LYS A 146 8.68 5.09 11.60
N ARG A 147 8.91 3.98 10.88
CA ARG A 147 9.03 2.65 11.48
C ARG A 147 10.43 2.05 11.38
N GLY A 148 11.21 2.43 10.38
CA GLY A 148 12.58 1.97 10.24
C GLY A 148 13.20 2.32 8.91
N LYS A 149 14.18 1.52 8.48
CA LYS A 149 14.93 1.71 7.23
C LYS A 149 15.29 0.35 6.63
N VAL A 150 15.20 0.26 5.30
CA VAL A 150 15.50 -0.94 4.48
C VAL A 150 16.73 -0.77 3.60
#